data_AF-A0A6I7NN15-F1
#
_entry.id   AF-A0A6I7NN15-F1
#
_cell.length_a   1.000
_cell.length_b   1.000
_cell.length_c   1.000
_cell.angle_alpha   90.00
_cell.angle_beta   90.00
_cell.angle_gamma   90.00
#
_symmetry.space_group_name_H-M   'P 1'
#
loop_
_entity.id
_entity.type
_entity.pdbx_description
1 polymer ?
#
loop_
_entity_poly.entity_id
_entity_poly.type
_entity_poly.pdbx_seq_one_letter_code
_entity_poly.pdbx_strand_id
1 'polypeptide(L)'
;MDNFKYKDREVKTDYFTGEVINTSKHSETYVTSSGGGGYVGPDGGHVNAPQVSSSTVTCHEFWIRQDDGRERSVSLRGYDIPLRAGQRVTMVMASDARADYGHYTTLVNHTADRHWNLMDGADVNRKLALTPLNLMALVLLIFFSGLFLQSLLVKLPEFLQQQPGPDAMAWWAVLPAFPIPLQWWPRVLENSYLMTHLLPPLLLSLVVGGWYVYRRVKASRGGVLGAVLGGLFLIWIIQWLYMGVQGVMFGGPRFASASAKVNFLPPEGMFAVAGFWLVVFVLAYLIRRWLLNRRLQRYLQEANQKAFGMG
;
A
#
# COMPACT_ATOMS: atom_id res chain seq x y z
N MET A 1 -21.59 16.06 -12.29
CA MET A 1 -20.96 15.20 -11.26
C MET A 1 -19.64 15.83 -10.91
N ASP A 2 -19.29 15.89 -9.64
CA ASP A 2 -18.00 16.48 -9.25
C ASP A 2 -16.87 15.56 -9.70
N ASN A 3 -15.78 16.14 -10.18
CA ASN A 3 -14.63 15.38 -10.60
C ASN A 3 -13.84 14.89 -9.38
N PHE A 4 -13.28 13.68 -9.48
CA PHE A 4 -12.45 13.13 -8.41
C PHE A 4 -11.02 13.69 -8.51
N LYS A 5 -10.65 14.58 -7.59
CA LYS A 5 -9.31 15.17 -7.53
C LYS A 5 -8.37 14.37 -6.63
N TYR A 6 -7.21 14.01 -7.17
CA TYR A 6 -6.13 13.40 -6.39
C TYR A 6 -4.77 13.97 -6.81
N LYS A 7 -4.13 14.71 -5.87
CA LYS A 7 -2.92 15.50 -6.15
C LYS A 7 -3.17 16.45 -7.33
N ASP A 8 -2.35 16.35 -8.37
CA ASP A 8 -2.41 17.18 -9.58
C ASP A 8 -3.22 16.53 -10.71
N ARG A 9 -3.85 15.37 -10.43
CA ARG A 9 -4.67 14.62 -11.38
C ARG A 9 -6.14 14.75 -11.00
N GLU A 10 -6.98 14.79 -12.01
CA GLU A 10 -8.43 14.91 -11.86
C GLU A 10 -9.07 13.84 -12.75
N VAL A 11 -9.90 13.00 -12.16
CA VAL A 11 -10.63 11.96 -12.86
C VAL A 11 -12.04 12.47 -13.13
N LYS A 12 -12.41 12.53 -14.40
CA LYS A 12 -13.75 12.86 -14.86
C LYS A 12 -14.49 11.56 -15.20
N THR A 13 -15.73 11.45 -14.78
CA THR A 13 -16.65 10.42 -15.27
C THR A 13 -17.58 11.00 -16.31
N ASP A 14 -17.71 10.30 -17.43
CA ASP A 14 -18.67 10.60 -18.48
C ASP A 14 -19.54 9.37 -18.74
N TYR A 15 -20.70 9.56 -19.36
CA TYR A 15 -21.57 8.45 -19.72
C TYR A 15 -22.32 8.74 -21.02
N PHE A 16 -22.71 7.68 -21.71
CA PHE A 16 -23.64 7.79 -22.82
C PHE A 16 -24.61 6.62 -22.81
N THR A 17 -25.85 6.92 -23.18
CA THR A 17 -26.96 5.98 -23.27
C THR A 17 -27.39 5.86 -24.70
N GLY A 18 -27.84 4.66 -25.09
CA GLY A 18 -28.41 4.42 -26.39
C GLY A 18 -28.88 2.99 -26.57
N GLU A 19 -29.33 2.68 -27.78
CA GLU A 19 -29.76 1.35 -28.18
C GLU A 19 -28.61 0.61 -28.86
N VAL A 20 -28.39 -0.66 -28.48
CA VAL A 20 -27.46 -1.53 -29.19
C VAL A 20 -28.05 -1.86 -30.56
N ILE A 21 -27.38 -1.48 -31.65
CA ILE A 21 -27.86 -1.71 -33.02
C ILE A 21 -27.21 -2.93 -33.66
N ASN A 22 -25.99 -3.28 -33.24
CA ASN A 22 -25.25 -4.41 -33.79
C ASN A 22 -24.28 -4.94 -32.73
N THR A 23 -24.00 -6.24 -32.77
CA THR A 23 -23.09 -6.94 -31.86
C THR A 23 -22.33 -8.03 -32.61
N SER A 24 -21.03 -8.12 -32.35
CA SER A 24 -20.10 -9.13 -32.86
C SER A 24 -19.28 -9.68 -31.71
N LYS A 25 -19.26 -11.00 -31.56
CA LYS A 25 -18.49 -11.68 -30.51
C LYS A 25 -17.61 -12.73 -31.15
N HIS A 26 -16.31 -12.65 -30.89
CA HIS A 26 -15.33 -13.61 -31.37
C HIS A 26 -14.33 -13.95 -30.24
N SER A 27 -13.55 -15.00 -30.42
CA SER A 27 -12.53 -15.42 -29.46
C SER A 27 -11.17 -15.45 -30.12
N GLU A 28 -10.20 -14.77 -29.52
CA GLU A 28 -8.79 -14.84 -29.91
C GLU A 28 -8.11 -15.94 -29.08
N THR A 29 -7.51 -16.93 -29.73
CA THR A 29 -6.74 -17.98 -29.03
C THR A 29 -5.26 -17.82 -29.33
N TYR A 30 -4.48 -17.60 -28.28
CA TYR A 30 -3.02 -17.56 -28.31
C TYR A 30 -2.49 -18.93 -27.96
N VAL A 31 -1.74 -19.55 -28.87
CA VAL A 31 -1.08 -20.84 -28.62
C VAL A 31 0.42 -20.61 -28.60
N THR A 32 1.06 -20.98 -27.50
CA THR A 32 2.51 -20.98 -27.34
C THR A 32 3.00 -22.40 -27.12
N SER A 33 4.05 -22.80 -27.84
CA SER A 33 4.72 -24.07 -27.66
C SER A 33 6.17 -23.80 -27.24
N SER A 34 6.62 -24.46 -26.18
CA SER A 34 8.00 -24.38 -25.71
C SER A 34 8.56 -25.79 -25.45
N GLY A 35 9.84 -25.97 -25.71
CA GLY A 35 10.49 -27.28 -25.60
C GLY A 35 10.13 -28.23 -26.74
N GLY A 36 10.56 -29.49 -26.60
CA GLY A 36 10.59 -30.47 -27.68
C GLY A 36 12.03 -30.67 -28.15
N GLY A 37 12.63 -31.80 -27.77
CA GLY A 37 14.02 -32.09 -28.09
C GLY A 37 14.42 -33.48 -27.64
N GLY A 38 15.31 -34.10 -28.40
CA GLY A 38 15.74 -35.46 -28.14
C GLY A 38 16.75 -35.94 -29.15
N TYR A 39 17.40 -37.04 -28.85
CA TYR A 39 18.27 -37.74 -29.79
C TYR A 39 17.90 -39.21 -29.84
N VAL A 40 18.15 -39.84 -30.98
CA VAL A 40 17.96 -41.28 -31.17
C VAL A 40 19.27 -41.83 -31.70
N GLY A 41 19.85 -42.80 -30.99
CA GLY A 41 21.06 -43.51 -31.37
C GLY A 41 20.83 -45.02 -31.52
N PRO A 42 21.85 -45.77 -31.97
CA PRO A 42 21.75 -47.22 -32.26
C PRO A 42 21.31 -48.06 -31.06
N ASP A 43 21.65 -47.64 -29.84
CA ASP A 43 21.34 -48.35 -28.59
C ASP A 43 20.17 -47.72 -27.81
N GLY A 44 19.43 -46.78 -28.41
CA GLY A 44 18.29 -46.11 -27.80
C GLY A 44 18.36 -44.58 -27.88
N GLY A 45 17.28 -43.91 -27.43
CA GLY A 45 17.12 -42.47 -27.51
C GLY A 45 16.23 -41.87 -26.43
N HIS A 46 16.46 -40.60 -26.13
CA HIS A 46 15.62 -39.82 -25.21
C HIS A 46 14.95 -38.70 -25.99
N VAL A 47 13.62 -38.61 -25.86
CA VAL A 47 12.80 -37.54 -26.46
C VAL A 47 11.98 -36.89 -25.36
N ASN A 48 12.06 -35.57 -25.28
CA ASN A 48 11.18 -34.74 -24.46
C ASN A 48 10.07 -34.17 -25.33
N ALA A 49 8.83 -34.32 -24.86
CA ALA A 49 7.67 -33.76 -25.53
C ALA A 49 7.65 -32.22 -25.40
N PRO A 50 7.20 -31.50 -26.44
CA PRO A 50 6.96 -30.07 -26.33
C PRO A 50 5.82 -29.79 -25.34
N GLN A 51 5.95 -28.72 -24.56
CA GLN A 51 4.86 -28.17 -23.77
C GLN A 51 4.08 -27.17 -24.61
N VAL A 52 2.78 -27.42 -24.75
CA VAL A 52 1.85 -26.52 -25.43
C VAL A 52 0.96 -25.86 -24.39
N SER A 53 0.92 -24.54 -24.40
CA SER A 53 0.04 -23.70 -23.59
C SER A 53 -0.86 -22.88 -24.51
N SER A 54 -2.13 -22.76 -24.18
CA SER A 54 -3.07 -21.91 -24.92
C SER A 54 -3.87 -21.02 -23.99
N SER A 55 -4.10 -19.77 -24.38
CA SER A 55 -5.01 -18.85 -23.71
C SER A 55 -6.03 -18.27 -24.70
N THR A 56 -7.30 -18.27 -24.31
CA THR A 56 -8.39 -17.74 -25.15
C THR A 56 -8.96 -16.48 -24.51
N VAL A 57 -9.14 -15.43 -25.31
CA VAL A 57 -9.69 -14.14 -24.89
C VAL A 57 -10.93 -13.84 -25.72
N THR A 58 -12.07 -13.63 -25.06
CA THR A 58 -13.29 -13.19 -25.73
C THR A 58 -13.21 -11.71 -26.08
N CYS A 59 -13.45 -11.38 -27.34
CA CYS A 59 -13.56 -10.03 -27.85
C CYS A 59 -15.01 -9.76 -28.25
N HIS A 60 -15.59 -8.71 -27.69
CA HIS A 60 -16.98 -8.33 -27.92
C HIS A 60 -17.03 -6.89 -28.42
N GLU A 61 -17.43 -6.72 -29.67
CA GLU A 61 -17.63 -5.43 -30.31
C GLU A 61 -19.11 -5.19 -30.53
N PHE A 62 -19.60 -3.99 -30.22
CA PHE A 62 -20.98 -3.62 -30.47
C PHE A 62 -21.12 -2.14 -30.74
N TRP A 63 -22.20 -1.77 -31.43
CA TRP A 63 -22.51 -0.40 -31.80
C TRP A 63 -23.70 0.08 -31.00
N ILE A 64 -23.60 1.28 -30.42
CA ILE A 64 -24.68 1.96 -29.72
C ILE A 64 -25.11 3.17 -30.54
N ARG A 65 -26.40 3.24 -30.86
CA ARG A 65 -27.03 4.46 -31.38
C ARG A 65 -27.57 5.28 -30.21
N GLN A 66 -27.02 6.46 -30.02
CA GLN A 66 -27.41 7.40 -28.97
C GLN A 66 -28.74 8.07 -29.32
N ASP A 67 -29.38 8.69 -28.32
CA ASP A 67 -30.65 9.42 -28.50
C ASP A 67 -30.50 10.65 -29.43
N ASP A 68 -29.28 11.16 -29.62
CA ASP A 68 -28.96 12.24 -30.59
C ASP A 68 -28.74 11.72 -32.03
N GLY A 69 -28.94 10.42 -32.26
CA GLY A 69 -28.74 9.76 -33.55
C GLY A 69 -27.29 9.41 -33.88
N ARG A 70 -26.31 9.79 -33.04
CA ARG A 70 -24.91 9.42 -33.26
C ARG A 70 -24.68 7.96 -32.93
N GLU A 71 -23.77 7.33 -33.66
CA GLU A 71 -23.39 5.94 -33.43
C GLU A 71 -21.97 5.89 -32.84
N ARG A 72 -21.79 5.03 -31.83
CA ARG A 72 -20.48 4.78 -31.21
C ARG A 72 -20.20 3.29 -31.18
N SER A 73 -19.03 2.89 -31.69
CA SER A 73 -18.51 1.55 -31.50
C SER A 73 -17.90 1.40 -30.11
N VAL A 74 -18.11 0.23 -29.51
CA VAL A 74 -17.54 -0.17 -28.23
C VAL A 74 -16.89 -1.52 -28.43
N SER A 75 -15.61 -1.63 -28.07
CA SER A 75 -14.86 -2.89 -28.09
C SER A 75 -14.43 -3.24 -26.68
N LEU A 76 -14.90 -4.39 -26.20
CA LEU A 76 -14.58 -4.96 -24.91
C LEU A 76 -13.75 -6.23 -25.11
N ARG A 77 -12.70 -6.38 -24.31
CA ARG A 77 -11.79 -7.52 -24.40
C ARG A 77 -11.67 -8.20 -23.04
N GLY A 78 -11.87 -9.51 -23.03
CA GLY A 78 -11.87 -10.34 -21.82
C GLY A 78 -13.19 -10.32 -21.04
N TYR A 79 -14.28 -9.79 -21.62
CA TYR A 79 -15.61 -9.78 -21.00
C TYR A 79 -16.60 -10.54 -21.86
N ASP A 80 -17.30 -11.49 -21.26
CA ASP A 80 -18.42 -12.18 -21.87
C ASP A 80 -19.73 -11.57 -21.39
N ILE A 81 -20.21 -10.54 -22.12
CA ILE A 81 -21.44 -9.83 -21.77
C ILE A 81 -22.56 -10.30 -22.71
N PRO A 82 -23.71 -10.76 -22.19
CA PRO A 82 -24.87 -11.08 -23.01
C PRO A 82 -25.55 -9.78 -23.44
N LEU A 83 -25.21 -9.28 -24.64
CA LEU A 83 -25.88 -8.17 -25.30
C LEU A 83 -26.51 -8.63 -26.60
N ARG A 84 -27.68 -8.07 -26.91
CA ARG A 84 -28.37 -8.24 -28.19
C ARG A 84 -28.81 -6.89 -28.74
N ALA A 85 -28.98 -6.81 -30.06
CA ALA A 85 -29.56 -5.64 -30.69
C ALA A 85 -30.96 -5.35 -30.13
N GLY A 86 -31.32 -4.07 -30.03
CA GLY A 86 -32.57 -3.59 -29.43
C GLY A 86 -32.50 -3.31 -27.93
N GLN A 87 -31.41 -3.63 -27.25
CA GLN A 87 -31.27 -3.36 -25.81
C GLN A 87 -30.80 -1.93 -25.55
N ARG A 88 -31.43 -1.25 -24.60
CA ARG A 88 -31.01 0.06 -24.11
C ARG A 88 -29.90 -0.12 -23.07
N VAL A 89 -28.75 0.49 -23.34
CA VAL A 89 -27.56 0.37 -22.49
C VAL A 89 -26.98 1.74 -22.18
N THR A 90 -26.34 1.86 -21.02
CA THR A 90 -25.51 3.01 -20.66
C THR A 90 -24.08 2.55 -20.41
N MET A 91 -23.15 3.21 -21.08
CA MET A 91 -21.72 3.05 -20.85
C MET A 91 -21.24 4.16 -19.94
N VAL A 92 -20.54 3.79 -18.87
CA VAL A 92 -19.83 4.72 -17.98
C VAL A 92 -18.36 4.67 -18.30
N MET A 93 -17.74 5.84 -18.43
CA MET A 93 -16.33 6.01 -18.73
C MET A 93 -15.65 6.84 -17.63
N ALA A 94 -14.40 6.51 -17.34
CA ALA A 94 -13.51 7.34 -16.53
C ALA A 94 -12.32 7.79 -17.38
N SER A 95 -12.03 9.09 -17.37
CA SER A 95 -10.87 9.68 -18.04
C SER A 95 -10.09 10.57 -17.09
N ASP A 96 -8.82 10.82 -17.41
CA ASP A 96 -8.12 11.98 -16.88
C ASP A 96 -8.77 13.23 -17.48
N ALA A 97 -9.06 14.25 -16.67
CA ALA A 97 -9.65 15.50 -17.12
C ALA A 97 -8.81 16.21 -18.20
N ARG A 98 -7.52 15.86 -18.32
CA ARG A 98 -6.61 16.38 -19.35
C ARG A 98 -6.52 15.50 -20.60
N ALA A 99 -7.17 14.35 -20.62
CA ALA A 99 -7.11 13.40 -21.73
C ALA A 99 -8.41 13.39 -22.53
N ASP A 100 -8.27 13.29 -23.85
CA ASP A 100 -9.41 13.22 -24.78
C ASP A 100 -10.05 11.83 -24.86
N TYR A 101 -9.42 10.82 -24.26
CA TYR A 101 -9.90 9.45 -24.24
C TYR A 101 -10.18 8.96 -22.81
N GLY A 102 -11.20 8.11 -22.67
CA GLY A 102 -11.60 7.50 -21.41
C GLY A 102 -11.63 5.99 -21.49
N HIS A 103 -11.61 5.35 -20.34
CA HIS A 103 -11.73 3.90 -20.22
C HIS A 103 -13.14 3.54 -19.76
N TYR A 104 -13.74 2.55 -20.43
CA TYR A 104 -15.04 2.01 -20.01
C TYR A 104 -14.91 1.34 -18.65
N THR A 105 -15.66 1.83 -17.67
CA THR A 105 -15.63 1.29 -16.30
C THR A 105 -16.82 0.40 -16.03
N THR A 106 -17.99 0.71 -16.60
CA THR A 106 -19.23 -0.01 -16.32
C THR A 106 -20.13 -0.01 -17.54
N LEU A 107 -20.78 -1.14 -17.76
CA LEU A 107 -21.89 -1.27 -18.69
C LEU A 107 -23.16 -1.54 -17.89
N VAL A 108 -24.20 -0.74 -18.11
CA VAL A 108 -25.55 -0.96 -17.58
C VAL A 108 -26.46 -1.33 -18.74
N ASN A 109 -27.18 -2.44 -18.63
CA ASN A 109 -28.22 -2.85 -19.56
C ASN A 109 -29.57 -2.69 -18.89
N HIS A 110 -30.27 -1.62 -19.26
CA HIS A 110 -31.57 -1.25 -18.71
C HIS A 110 -32.65 -2.24 -19.11
N THR A 111 -32.56 -2.81 -20.32
CA THR A 111 -33.53 -3.81 -20.80
C THR A 111 -33.44 -5.13 -20.05
N ALA A 112 -32.24 -5.52 -19.62
CA ALA A 112 -32.00 -6.76 -18.89
C ALA A 112 -31.94 -6.57 -17.36
N ASP A 113 -32.08 -5.33 -16.88
CA ASP A 113 -31.92 -4.95 -15.47
C ASP A 113 -30.60 -5.47 -14.85
N ARG A 114 -29.50 -5.36 -15.60
CA ARG A 114 -28.18 -5.87 -15.21
C ARG A 114 -27.08 -4.87 -15.47
N HIS A 115 -26.01 -4.95 -14.70
CA HIS A 115 -24.80 -4.18 -14.93
C HIS A 115 -23.56 -5.06 -14.81
N TRP A 116 -22.50 -4.66 -15.50
CA TRP A 116 -21.19 -5.30 -15.48
C TRP A 116 -20.14 -4.25 -15.16
N ASN A 117 -19.37 -4.49 -14.11
CA ASN A 117 -18.19 -3.70 -13.80
C ASN A 117 -17.06 -4.17 -14.72
N LEU A 118 -16.68 -3.31 -15.65
CA LEU A 118 -15.57 -3.55 -16.56
C LEU A 118 -14.26 -3.28 -15.85
N MET A 119 -14.14 -2.16 -15.13
CA MET A 119 -12.94 -1.81 -14.37
C MET A 119 -13.28 -1.48 -12.93
N ASP A 120 -12.45 -1.94 -12.01
CA ASP A 120 -12.50 -1.51 -10.61
C ASP A 120 -11.63 -0.25 -10.38
N GLY A 121 -11.68 0.29 -9.16
CA GLY A 121 -10.88 1.44 -8.76
C GLY A 121 -9.36 1.17 -8.78
N ALA A 122 -8.91 -0.09 -8.67
CA ALA A 122 -7.50 -0.40 -8.79
C ALA A 122 -7.04 -0.34 -10.26
N ASP A 123 -7.88 -0.81 -11.18
CA ASP A 123 -7.63 -0.79 -12.62
C ASP A 123 -7.70 0.61 -13.19
N VAL A 124 -8.68 1.43 -12.79
CA VAL A 124 -8.72 2.85 -13.15
C VAL A 124 -7.49 3.59 -12.62
N ASN A 125 -7.09 3.36 -11.36
CA ASN A 125 -5.87 3.94 -10.81
C ASN A 125 -4.62 3.51 -11.61
N ARG A 126 -4.55 2.25 -12.05
CA ARG A 126 -3.45 1.71 -12.85
C ARG A 126 -3.40 2.33 -14.25
N LYS A 127 -4.55 2.42 -14.94
CA LYS A 127 -4.69 2.96 -16.30
C LYS A 127 -4.44 4.47 -16.35
N LEU A 128 -4.98 5.21 -15.38
CA LEU A 128 -4.81 6.67 -15.27
C LEU A 128 -3.54 7.07 -14.50
N ALA A 129 -2.75 6.09 -14.04
CA ALA A 129 -1.52 6.29 -13.28
C ALA A 129 -1.65 7.30 -12.10
N LEU A 130 -2.76 7.25 -11.35
CA LEU A 130 -3.02 8.21 -10.25
C LEU A 130 -2.01 8.04 -9.11
N THR A 131 -1.55 6.81 -8.91
CA THR A 131 -0.39 6.49 -8.08
C THR A 131 0.60 5.68 -8.89
N PRO A 132 1.58 6.32 -9.55
CA PRO A 132 2.67 5.56 -10.12
C PRO A 132 3.30 4.72 -9.00
N LEU A 133 3.53 3.44 -9.28
CA LEU A 133 4.39 2.61 -8.44
C LEU A 133 5.73 3.33 -8.38
N ASN A 134 6.05 3.90 -7.22
CA ASN A 134 7.31 4.60 -7.07
C ASN A 134 8.37 3.51 -7.02
N LEU A 135 9.09 3.31 -8.13
CA LEU A 135 10.18 2.35 -8.23
C LEU A 135 11.17 2.53 -7.07
N MET A 136 11.38 3.78 -6.63
CA MET A 136 12.19 4.09 -5.45
C MET A 136 11.65 3.44 -4.16
N ALA A 137 10.33 3.45 -3.94
CA ALA A 137 9.73 2.81 -2.77
C ALA A 137 9.89 1.28 -2.82
N LEU A 138 9.81 0.69 -4.01
CA LEU A 138 10.06 -0.73 -4.22
C LEU A 138 11.55 -1.08 -3.97
N VAL A 139 12.47 -0.29 -4.51
CA VAL A 139 13.91 -0.48 -4.31
C VAL A 139 14.27 -0.34 -2.83
N LEU A 140 13.75 0.68 -2.14
CA LEU A 140 13.97 0.82 -0.70
C LEU A 140 13.41 -0.38 0.05
N LEU A 141 12.19 -0.84 -0.28
CA LEU A 141 11.60 -2.03 0.33
C LEU A 141 12.49 -3.27 0.14
N ILE A 142 12.96 -3.53 -1.08
CA ILE A 142 13.84 -4.67 -1.38
C ILE A 142 15.19 -4.53 -0.66
N PHE A 143 15.80 -3.35 -0.71
CA PHE A 143 17.10 -3.08 -0.09
C PHE A 143 17.06 -3.33 1.42
N PHE A 144 16.09 -2.73 2.11
CA PHE A 144 15.99 -2.86 3.57
C PHE A 144 15.47 -4.23 4.01
N SER A 145 14.62 -4.91 3.23
CA SER A 145 14.25 -6.31 3.50
C SER A 145 15.43 -7.26 3.35
N GLY A 146 16.32 -7.01 2.37
CA GLY A 146 17.59 -7.72 2.21
C GLY A 146 18.51 -7.54 3.43
N LEU A 147 18.68 -6.31 3.92
CA LEU A 147 19.45 -6.05 5.14
C LEU A 147 18.87 -6.75 6.37
N PHE A 148 17.55 -6.75 6.51
CA PHE A 148 16.88 -7.45 7.61
C PHE A 148 17.08 -8.96 7.52
N LEU A 149 16.92 -9.55 6.34
CA LEU A 149 17.13 -10.99 6.12
C LEU A 149 18.59 -11.38 6.37
N GLN A 150 19.55 -10.55 5.93
CA GLN A 150 20.97 -10.75 6.23
C GLN A 150 21.23 -10.73 7.74
N SER A 151 20.67 -9.75 8.47
CA SER A 151 20.82 -9.70 9.94
C SER A 151 20.20 -10.91 10.64
N LEU A 152 19.06 -11.40 10.12
CA LEU A 152 18.39 -12.58 10.65
C LEU A 152 19.24 -13.83 10.44
N LEU A 153 19.77 -14.03 9.23
CA LEU A 153 20.59 -15.20 8.89
C LEU A 153 21.91 -15.26 9.67
N VAL A 154 22.54 -14.12 9.93
CA VAL A 154 23.78 -14.07 10.72
C VAL A 154 23.53 -14.40 12.19
N LYS A 155 22.41 -13.95 12.76
CA LYS A 155 22.10 -14.13 14.18
C LYS A 155 21.31 -15.40 14.51
N LEU A 156 20.68 -16.03 13.50
CA LEU A 156 19.90 -17.25 13.69
C LEU A 156 20.72 -18.38 14.34
N PRO A 157 21.99 -18.67 13.96
CA PRO A 157 22.77 -19.73 14.59
C PRO A 157 23.09 -19.44 16.07
N GLU A 158 23.42 -18.19 16.42
CA GLU A 158 23.65 -17.77 17.81
C GLU A 158 22.38 -17.96 18.65
N PHE A 159 21.24 -17.56 18.08
CA PHE A 159 19.93 -17.73 18.70
C PHE A 159 19.53 -19.20 18.87
N LEU A 160 19.82 -20.05 17.87
CA LEU A 160 19.52 -21.49 17.94
C LEU A 160 20.46 -22.25 18.88
N GLN A 161 21.68 -21.75 19.12
CA GLN A 161 22.65 -22.35 20.03
C GLN A 161 22.46 -21.93 21.49
N GLN A 162 21.88 -20.75 21.75
CA GLN A 162 21.43 -20.40 23.09
C GLN A 162 20.25 -21.28 23.48
N GLN A 163 20.51 -22.32 24.28
CA GLN A 163 19.42 -22.97 25.01
C GLN A 163 18.73 -21.89 25.85
N PRO A 164 17.41 -21.68 25.68
CA PRO A 164 16.72 -20.67 26.46
C PRO A 164 16.86 -21.05 27.92
N GLY A 165 17.60 -20.23 28.68
CA GLY A 165 17.60 -20.32 30.13
C GLY A 165 16.16 -20.23 30.64
N PRO A 166 15.84 -20.77 31.83
CA PRO A 166 14.48 -20.73 32.38
C PRO A 166 13.90 -19.29 32.44
N ASP A 167 14.76 -18.29 32.52
CA ASP A 167 14.49 -16.86 32.52
C ASP A 167 14.30 -16.25 31.11
N ALA A 168 14.78 -16.90 30.05
CA ALA A 168 14.51 -16.48 28.67
C ALA A 168 13.04 -16.70 28.30
N MET A 169 12.38 -17.74 28.81
CA MET A 169 10.93 -17.95 28.58
C MET A 169 10.06 -16.82 29.15
N ALA A 170 10.53 -16.10 30.18
CA ALA A 170 9.83 -14.94 30.72
C ALA A 170 9.79 -13.76 29.72
N TRP A 171 10.80 -13.61 28.86
CA TRP A 171 10.85 -12.54 27.85
C TRP A 171 9.92 -12.78 26.66
N TRP A 172 9.66 -14.05 26.30
CA TRP A 172 8.69 -14.39 25.24
C TRP A 172 7.25 -14.05 25.65
N ALA A 173 6.94 -14.08 26.95
CA ALA A 173 5.64 -13.65 27.48
C ALA A 173 5.42 -12.11 27.45
N VAL A 174 6.48 -11.32 27.26
CA VAL A 174 6.42 -9.84 27.23
C VAL A 174 6.16 -9.30 25.81
N LEU A 175 6.39 -10.10 24.77
CA LEU A 175 6.40 -9.62 23.38
C LEU A 175 5.02 -9.27 22.76
N PRO A 176 3.86 -9.58 23.37
CA PRO A 176 2.61 -8.90 23.01
C PRO A 176 2.08 -7.91 24.07
N ALA A 177 2.76 -7.72 25.20
CA ALA A 177 2.24 -6.92 26.32
C ALA A 177 3.21 -5.85 26.80
N PHE A 178 3.33 -4.75 26.05
CA PHE A 178 3.73 -3.47 26.64
C PHE A 178 2.47 -2.76 27.15
N PRO A 179 2.17 -2.94 28.45
CA PRO A 179 2.18 -1.80 29.34
C PRO A 179 3.31 -2.00 30.36
N ILE A 180 4.02 -0.91 30.66
CA ILE A 180 5.09 -0.88 31.67
C ILE A 180 4.56 -1.56 32.96
N PRO A 181 5.26 -2.57 33.53
CA PRO A 181 4.75 -3.27 34.70
C PRO A 181 4.56 -2.30 35.87
N LEU A 182 3.34 -2.23 36.42
CA LEU A 182 2.92 -1.33 37.51
C LEU A 182 3.86 -1.38 38.74
N GLN A 183 4.56 -2.49 38.93
CA GLN A 183 5.52 -2.71 40.02
C GLN A 183 6.82 -1.87 39.91
N TRP A 184 7.09 -1.23 38.76
CA TRP A 184 8.24 -0.32 38.58
C TRP A 184 7.89 1.14 38.91
N TRP A 185 6.61 1.45 39.13
CA TRP A 185 6.11 2.79 39.43
C TRP A 185 6.64 3.37 40.76
N PRO A 186 6.76 2.59 41.86
CA PRO A 186 7.24 3.13 43.14
C PRO A 186 8.68 3.64 43.08
N ARG A 187 9.57 2.94 42.35
CA ARG A 187 11.00 3.31 42.23
C ARG A 187 11.24 4.53 41.33
N VAL A 188 10.36 4.76 40.36
CA VAL A 188 10.41 5.95 39.50
C VAL A 188 9.87 7.19 40.24
N LEU A 189 8.93 7.00 41.17
CA LEU A 189 8.36 8.07 42.00
C LEU A 189 9.26 8.49 43.17
N GLU A 190 10.10 7.60 43.70
CA GLU A 190 11.01 7.91 44.83
C GLU A 190 12.18 8.85 44.46
N ASN A 191 12.47 9.02 43.17
CA ASN A 191 13.59 9.83 42.72
C ASN A 191 13.15 11.31 42.59
N SER A 192 13.15 12.02 43.72
CA SER A 192 12.61 13.39 43.88
C SER A 192 13.16 14.40 42.87
N TYR A 193 14.42 14.24 42.43
CA TYR A 193 15.07 15.11 41.44
C TYR A 193 14.47 14.99 40.02
N LEU A 194 14.03 13.78 39.63
CA LEU A 194 13.39 13.54 38.34
C LEU A 194 11.99 14.16 38.29
N MET A 195 11.26 14.11 39.40
CA MET A 195 9.89 14.63 39.53
C MET A 195 9.80 16.15 39.61
N THR A 196 10.74 16.84 40.28
CA THR A 196 10.64 18.30 40.49
C THR A 196 11.38 19.15 39.45
N HIS A 197 12.41 18.61 38.79
CA HIS A 197 13.27 19.44 37.92
C HIS A 197 13.33 18.99 36.45
N LEU A 198 13.09 17.71 36.16
CA LEU A 198 13.15 17.18 34.78
C LEU A 198 11.77 16.90 34.18
N LEU A 199 10.83 16.34 34.95
CA LEU A 199 9.48 16.03 34.46
C LEU A 199 8.69 17.27 34.02
N PRO A 200 8.64 18.39 34.78
CA PRO A 200 7.86 19.55 34.39
C PRO A 200 8.30 20.18 33.06
N PRO A 201 9.61 20.41 32.78
CA PRO A 201 10.03 20.93 31.49
C PRO A 201 9.91 19.91 30.34
N LEU A 202 10.04 18.60 30.61
CA LEU A 202 9.80 17.55 29.59
C LEU A 202 8.32 17.44 29.21
N LEU A 203 7.42 17.48 30.19
CA LEU A 203 5.98 17.50 29.93
C LEU A 203 5.56 18.79 29.24
N LEU A 204 6.13 19.94 29.64
CA LEU A 204 5.87 21.21 28.97
C LEU A 204 6.37 21.21 27.52
N SER A 205 7.56 20.67 27.24
CA SER A 205 8.10 20.56 25.87
C SER A 205 7.38 19.53 25.02
N LEU A 206 6.85 18.44 25.61
CA LEU A 206 5.96 17.50 24.94
C LEU A 206 4.60 18.14 24.60
N VAL A 207 4.02 18.91 25.52
CA VAL A 207 2.74 19.60 25.29
C VAL A 207 2.90 20.72 24.27
N VAL A 208 3.95 21.54 24.38
CA VAL A 208 4.22 22.64 23.44
C VAL A 208 4.67 22.11 22.07
N GLY A 209 5.55 21.11 22.03
CA GLY A 209 6.01 20.47 20.79
C GLY A 209 4.89 19.71 20.08
N GLY A 210 4.10 18.94 20.82
CA GLY A 210 2.90 18.27 20.32
C GLY A 210 1.86 19.25 19.81
N TRP A 211 1.61 20.35 20.54
CA TRP A 211 0.69 21.41 20.11
C TRP A 211 1.19 22.14 18.87
N TYR A 212 2.49 22.44 18.77
CA TYR A 212 3.10 23.10 17.61
C TYR A 212 3.04 22.23 16.35
N VAL A 213 3.38 20.93 16.46
CA VAL A 213 3.27 19.96 15.37
C VAL A 213 1.81 19.77 14.96
N TYR A 214 0.89 19.65 15.92
CA TYR A 214 -0.55 19.57 15.64
C TYR A 214 -1.06 20.82 14.89
N ARG A 215 -0.65 22.02 15.29
CA ARG A 215 -1.06 23.28 14.62
C ARG A 215 -0.49 23.38 13.21
N ARG A 216 0.77 22.98 12.99
CA ARG A 216 1.41 22.99 11.67
C ARG A 216 0.83 21.92 10.73
N VAL A 217 0.52 20.74 11.27
CA VAL A 217 -0.11 19.66 10.51
C VAL A 217 -1.56 20.00 10.18
N LYS A 218 -2.32 20.62 11.09
CA LYS A 218 -3.67 21.14 10.80
C LYS A 218 -3.67 22.25 9.73
N ALA A 219 -2.59 23.03 9.62
CA ALA A 219 -2.41 24.04 8.58
C ALA A 219 -1.95 23.44 7.23
N SER A 220 -1.22 22.31 7.25
CA SER A 220 -0.93 21.53 6.04
C SER A 220 -2.14 20.67 5.66
N ARG A 221 -2.46 20.49 4.38
CA ARG A 221 -3.57 19.60 3.97
C ARG A 221 -3.29 18.08 4.23
N GLY A 222 -2.28 17.75 5.03
CA GLY A 222 -1.99 16.39 5.47
C GLY A 222 -2.97 15.96 6.56
N GLY A 223 -3.93 15.11 6.22
CA GLY A 223 -4.92 14.58 7.16
C GLY A 223 -4.31 13.81 8.34
N VAL A 224 -5.19 13.33 9.24
CA VAL A 224 -4.90 12.66 10.53
C VAL A 224 -3.68 11.73 10.53
N LEU A 225 -3.44 10.99 9.43
CA LEU A 225 -2.27 10.11 9.29
C LEU A 225 -0.93 10.84 9.36
N GLY A 226 -0.83 12.06 8.80
CA GLY A 226 0.37 12.90 8.90
C GLY A 226 0.63 13.40 10.32
N ALA A 227 -0.43 13.65 11.09
CA ALA A 227 -0.32 14.04 12.49
C ALA A 227 0.17 12.86 13.36
N VAL A 228 -0.36 11.65 13.11
CA VAL A 228 0.08 10.43 13.79
C VAL A 228 1.54 10.12 13.48
N LEU A 229 1.95 10.16 12.20
CA LEU A 229 3.34 9.92 11.81
C LEU A 229 4.29 11.01 12.34
N GLY A 230 3.87 12.28 12.35
CA GLY A 230 4.64 13.37 12.94
C GLY A 230 4.79 13.24 14.46
N GLY A 231 3.73 12.80 15.15
CA GLY A 231 3.78 12.50 16.59
C GLY A 231 4.72 11.35 16.92
N LEU A 232 4.67 10.25 16.17
CA LEU A 232 5.58 9.12 16.33
C LEU A 232 7.05 9.51 16.06
N PHE A 233 7.30 10.38 15.07
CA PHE A 233 8.64 10.91 14.80
C PHE A 233 9.16 11.81 15.94
N LEU A 234 8.29 12.63 16.53
CA LEU A 234 8.64 13.46 17.69
C LEU A 234 8.95 12.60 18.92
N ILE A 235 8.14 11.57 19.18
CA ILE A 235 8.40 10.58 20.23
C ILE A 235 9.76 9.91 20.02
N TRP A 236 10.10 9.57 18.77
CA TRP A 236 11.41 9.00 18.43
C TRP A 236 12.58 9.95 18.69
N ILE A 237 12.47 11.24 18.31
CA ILE A 237 13.50 12.25 18.62
C ILE A 237 13.67 12.38 20.14
N ILE A 238 12.57 12.41 20.88
CA ILE A 238 12.59 12.55 22.34
C ILE A 238 13.23 11.32 22.99
N GLN A 239 12.94 10.12 22.49
CA GLN A 239 13.53 8.89 22.97
C GLN A 239 15.03 8.80 22.63
N TRP A 240 15.43 9.28 21.45
CA TRP A 240 16.84 9.40 21.05
C TRP A 240 17.60 10.39 21.93
N LEU A 241 17.04 11.58 22.18
CA LEU A 241 17.60 12.58 23.08
C LEU A 241 17.67 12.06 24.53
N TYR A 242 16.64 11.35 25.00
CA TYR A 242 16.61 10.76 26.34
C TYR A 242 17.72 9.71 26.51
N MET A 243 17.91 8.81 25.54
CA MET A 243 19.01 7.83 25.59
C MET A 243 20.39 8.49 25.49
N GLY A 244 20.53 9.56 24.68
CA GLY A 244 21.77 10.35 24.61
C GLY A 244 22.10 11.03 25.94
N VAL A 245 21.11 11.56 26.65
CA VAL A 245 21.28 12.22 27.96
C VAL A 245 21.59 11.22 29.08
N GLN A 246 21.00 10.02 29.06
CA GLN A 246 21.31 8.95 30.01
C GLN A 246 22.77 8.48 29.91
N GLY A 247 23.33 8.46 28.70
CA GLY A 247 24.76 8.18 28.48
C GLY A 247 25.71 9.23 29.06
N VAL A 248 25.24 10.45 29.30
CA VAL A 248 26.04 11.57 29.84
C VAL A 248 25.84 11.74 31.36
N MET A 249 24.63 11.51 31.89
CA MET A 249 24.28 11.80 33.29
C MET A 249 24.71 10.73 34.30
N PHE A 250 24.99 9.50 33.88
CA PHE A 250 25.49 8.44 34.78
C PHE A 250 27.03 8.36 34.87
N GLY A 251 27.76 9.30 34.25
CA GLY A 251 29.19 9.49 34.43
C GLY A 251 29.51 10.30 35.69
N GLY A 252 29.35 9.73 36.88
CA GLY A 252 29.70 10.38 38.15
C GLY A 252 31.22 10.51 38.37
N PRO A 253 31.71 11.50 39.18
CA PRO A 253 33.11 11.95 39.21
C PRO A 253 34.14 11.02 39.89
N ARG A 254 33.86 9.73 40.12
CA ARG A 254 34.76 8.85 40.90
C ARG A 254 35.68 7.93 40.09
N PHE A 255 35.81 8.15 38.79
CA PHE A 255 36.80 7.46 37.96
C PHE A 255 37.59 8.44 37.09
N ALA A 256 38.40 9.27 37.75
CA ALA A 256 39.43 10.06 37.09
C ALA A 256 40.70 9.21 36.85
N SER A 257 40.64 8.24 35.93
CA SER A 257 41.82 7.65 35.25
C SER A 257 41.46 6.50 34.29
N ALA A 258 40.43 6.64 33.46
CA ALA A 258 40.31 5.81 32.26
C ALA A 258 39.53 6.59 31.22
N SER A 259 40.08 6.72 30.01
CA SER A 259 39.47 7.42 28.89
C SER A 259 38.00 6.99 28.72
N ALA A 260 37.06 7.89 29.00
CA ALA A 260 35.65 7.64 28.81
C ALA A 260 35.35 7.50 27.31
N LYS A 261 35.40 6.26 26.81
CA LYS A 261 34.84 5.91 25.51
C LYS A 261 33.33 6.09 25.65
N VAL A 262 32.78 7.09 24.97
CA VAL A 262 31.34 7.22 24.74
C VAL A 262 30.89 5.93 24.06
N ASN A 263 30.23 5.04 24.80
CA ASN A 263 29.67 3.81 24.25
C ASN A 263 28.46 4.19 23.39
N PHE A 264 28.70 4.47 22.12
CA PHE A 264 27.66 4.50 21.11
C PHE A 264 26.92 3.16 21.14
N LEU A 265 25.59 3.19 20.92
CA LEU A 265 24.80 1.97 20.74
C LEU A 265 25.56 1.02 19.82
N PRO A 266 25.66 -0.28 20.17
CA PRO A 266 26.24 -1.25 19.25
C PRO A 266 25.49 -1.16 17.93
N PRO A 267 26.18 -1.21 16.77
CA PRO A 267 25.57 -1.00 15.46
C PRO A 267 24.34 -1.90 15.22
N GLU A 268 24.24 -3.01 15.94
CA GLU A 268 23.11 -3.94 16.00
C GLU A 268 21.75 -3.26 16.33
N GLY A 269 21.71 -2.31 17.27
CA GLY A 269 20.48 -1.61 17.67
C GLY A 269 19.96 -0.66 16.58
N MET A 270 20.84 -0.15 15.71
CA MET A 270 20.46 0.76 14.64
C MET A 270 19.74 0.04 13.49
N PHE A 271 20.12 -1.20 13.17
CA PHE A 271 19.49 -1.97 12.09
C PHE A 271 18.05 -2.40 12.42
N ALA A 272 17.78 -2.80 13.66
CA ALA A 272 16.43 -3.15 14.10
C ALA A 272 15.47 -1.96 14.01
N VAL A 273 15.93 -0.78 14.41
CA VAL A 273 15.13 0.46 14.32
C VAL A 273 14.90 0.87 12.86
N ALA A 274 15.92 0.76 12.00
CA ALA A 274 15.78 1.05 10.57
C ALA A 274 14.80 0.10 9.86
N GLY A 275 14.87 -1.20 10.16
CA GLY A 275 13.94 -2.20 9.64
C GLY A 275 12.50 -1.94 10.09
N PHE A 276 12.29 -1.60 11.36
CA PHE A 276 10.96 -1.24 11.87
C PHE A 276 10.36 -0.05 11.12
N TRP A 277 11.14 1.03 10.94
CA TRP A 277 10.66 2.20 10.22
C TRP A 277 10.36 1.92 8.75
N LEU A 278 11.17 1.09 8.07
CA LEU A 278 10.85 0.66 6.71
C LEU A 278 9.47 -0.01 6.65
N VAL A 279 9.22 -0.99 7.54
CA VAL A 279 7.95 -1.70 7.58
C VAL A 279 6.80 -0.71 7.77
N VAL A 280 6.94 0.25 8.68
CA VAL A 280 5.95 1.31 8.90
C VAL A 280 5.74 2.15 7.62
N PHE A 281 6.80 2.55 6.92
CA PHE A 281 6.69 3.32 5.67
C PHE A 281 6.03 2.54 4.54
N VAL A 282 6.39 1.27 4.36
CA VAL A 282 5.79 0.38 3.37
C VAL A 282 4.31 0.16 3.67
N LEU A 283 3.98 -0.13 4.92
CA LEU A 283 2.60 -0.31 5.36
C LEU A 283 1.78 0.97 5.14
N ALA A 284 2.33 2.13 5.51
CA ALA A 284 1.68 3.42 5.26
C ALA A 284 1.45 3.68 3.76
N TYR A 285 2.40 3.32 2.90
CA TYR A 285 2.24 3.41 1.44
C TYR A 285 1.14 2.49 0.93
N LEU A 286 1.14 1.21 1.34
CA LEU A 286 0.11 0.23 0.96
C LEU A 286 -1.28 0.65 1.44
N ILE A 287 -1.40 1.12 2.68
CA ILE A 287 -2.65 1.64 3.24
C ILE A 287 -3.12 2.86 2.43
N ARG A 288 -2.22 3.79 2.11
CA ARG A 288 -2.58 4.96 1.29
C ARG A 288 -3.08 4.56 -0.10
N ARG A 289 -2.41 3.59 -0.75
CA ARG A 289 -2.82 3.07 -2.06
C ARG A 289 -4.16 2.35 -1.99
N TRP A 290 -4.37 1.53 -0.97
CA TRP A 290 -5.64 0.85 -0.73
C TRP A 290 -6.79 1.84 -0.47
N LEU A 291 -6.55 2.87 0.35
CA LEU A 291 -7.52 3.94 0.61
C LEU A 291 -7.88 4.70 -0.67
N LEU A 292 -6.90 4.98 -1.54
CA LEU A 292 -7.15 5.61 -2.83
C LEU A 292 -8.05 4.74 -3.70
N ASN A 293 -7.71 3.46 -3.87
CA ASN A 293 -8.52 2.53 -4.65
C ASN A 293 -9.96 2.43 -4.11
N ARG A 294 -10.12 2.40 -2.79
CA ARG A 294 -11.45 2.36 -2.15
C ARG A 294 -12.26 3.65 -2.33
N ARG A 295 -11.59 4.81 -2.35
CA ARG A 295 -12.26 6.10 -2.64
C ARG A 295 -12.67 6.17 -4.10
N LEU A 296 -11.79 5.73 -5.01
CA LEU A 296 -12.08 5.69 -6.43
C LEU A 296 -13.20 4.70 -6.73
N GLN A 297 -13.22 3.53 -6.08
CA GLN A 297 -14.31 2.57 -6.21
C GLN A 297 -15.66 3.16 -5.80
N ARG A 298 -15.72 3.91 -4.69
CA ARG A 298 -16.95 4.58 -4.25
C ARG A 298 -17.39 5.65 -5.25
N TYR A 299 -16.45 6.44 -5.76
CA TYR A 299 -16.73 7.43 -6.80
C TYR A 299 -17.31 6.79 -8.07
N LEU A 300 -16.73 5.67 -8.52
CA LEU A 300 -17.25 4.91 -9.67
C LEU A 300 -18.63 4.30 -9.37
N GLN A 301 -18.86 3.80 -8.15
CA GLN A 301 -20.18 3.30 -7.75
C GLN A 301 -21.25 4.40 -7.76
N GLU A 302 -20.92 5.61 -7.29
CA GLU A 302 -21.82 6.76 -7.36
C GLU A 302 -22.10 7.17 -8.82
N ALA A 303 -21.09 7.11 -9.70
CA ALA A 303 -21.27 7.30 -11.14
C ALA A 303 -22.21 6.25 -11.74
N ASN A 304 -22.01 4.98 -11.38
CA ASN A 304 -22.85 3.89 -11.84
C ASN A 304 -24.29 4.03 -11.35
N GLN A 305 -24.52 4.39 -10.09
CA GLN A 305 -25.86 4.59 -9.55
C GLN A 305 -26.60 5.72 -10.26
N LYS A 306 -25.91 6.83 -10.57
CA LYS A 306 -26.53 7.92 -11.34
C LYS A 306 -26.84 7.49 -12.78
N ALA A 307 -25.93 6.76 -13.43
CA ALA A 307 -26.17 6.21 -14.75
C ALA A 307 -27.36 5.22 -14.78
N PHE A 308 -27.51 4.43 -13.72
CA PHE A 308 -28.62 3.49 -13.56
C PHE A 308 -29.96 4.20 -13.39
N GLY A 309 -30.01 5.27 -12.60
CA GLY A 309 -31.23 6.05 -12.36
C GLY A 309 -31.67 6.98 -13.50
N MET A 310 -30.94 7.02 -14.62
CA MET A 310 -31.24 7.85 -15.80
C MET A 310 -31.87 7.06 -16.96
N GLY A 311 -32.17 5.78 -16.75
CA GLY A 311 -32.78 4.87 -17.73
C GLY A 311 -34.24 5.17 -18.03
#